data_AF-A0A4P9K5C7-F1
#
_entry.id   AF-A0A4P9K5C7-F1
#
_cell.length_a   1.000
_cell.length_b   1.000
_cell.length_c   1.000
_cell.angle_alpha   90.00
_cell.angle_beta   90.00
_cell.angle_gamma   90.00
#
_symmetry.space_group_name_H-M   'P 1'
#
loop_
_entity.id
_entity.type
_entity.pdbx_description
1 polymer ?
#
loop_
_entity_poly.entity_id
_entity_poly.type
_entity_poly.pdbx_seq_one_letter_code
_entity_poly.pdbx_strand_id
1 'polypeptide(L)'
;MKQSAFQFFIQPKIRKRMADCFLLALLMICISLPLDNAAQAQNLDEWQSPTYILKAFNEIALKNEYRSTAQRILKWQQPIYYRFQYHDLPQNTMVENLFSIHLKHLAEITKHNIQPSGKHKANLLIHITRDRHYNQVIRQFTSSNVSNIARESHCMGSFKTHSDAISEAQIVLPVDHLFSKGLLVSCIVEETTQVMGLPNDSDWVNPSIANDVSKIELLTGLDYLFLTILYDRQIKAGMSRKRSQPIIKAIITQLQQQGIIDNAQHLVNKGGLNAYLE
;
A
#
# COMPACT_ATOMS: atom_id res chain seq x y z
N MET A 1 -46.46 47.59 30.13
CA MET A 1 -47.64 46.68 30.22
C MET A 1 -47.22 45.54 31.14
N LYS A 2 -47.58 45.58 32.43
CA LYS A 2 -48.85 45.06 33.02
C LYS A 2 -48.96 43.55 32.71
N GLN A 3 -49.03 42.60 33.64
CA GLN A 3 -49.44 42.56 35.06
C GLN A 3 -48.84 41.26 35.68
N SER A 4 -48.27 41.31 36.89
CA SER A 4 -48.90 40.98 38.20
C SER A 4 -49.15 39.47 38.37
N ALA A 5 -48.39 38.70 39.17
CA ALA A 5 -48.12 38.76 40.62
C ALA A 5 -49.30 38.36 41.51
N PHE A 6 -48.95 37.76 42.66
CA PHE A 6 -49.72 37.43 43.89
C PHE A 6 -50.22 35.98 44.00
N GLN A 7 -49.60 35.13 44.84
CA GLN A 7 -49.48 35.10 46.32
C GLN A 7 -50.47 34.09 46.89
N PHE A 8 -50.03 33.21 47.80
CA PHE A 8 -50.55 33.22 49.17
C PHE A 8 -49.56 32.59 50.15
N PHE A 9 -49.35 33.32 51.25
CA PHE A 9 -48.67 32.95 52.49
C PHE A 9 -49.47 31.89 53.27
N ILE A 10 -48.81 31.12 54.15
CA ILE A 10 -49.02 31.15 55.62
C ILE A 10 -48.03 30.20 56.31
N GLN A 11 -47.49 30.67 57.44
CA GLN A 11 -46.47 30.10 58.32
C GLN A 11 -47.06 29.09 59.37
N PRO A 12 -46.43 28.86 60.55
CA PRO A 12 -45.57 27.72 60.87
C PRO A 12 -46.15 26.86 62.01
N LYS A 13 -45.56 25.71 62.36
CA LYS A 13 -45.65 25.23 63.76
C LYS A 13 -44.62 24.17 64.16
N ILE A 14 -43.85 24.60 65.15
CA ILE A 14 -42.93 23.91 66.04
C ILE A 14 -43.70 22.91 66.93
N ARG A 15 -43.20 21.67 67.14
CA ARG A 15 -42.90 21.10 68.49
C ARG A 15 -42.53 19.60 68.49
N LYS A 16 -41.33 19.37 69.05
CA LYS A 16 -40.96 18.42 70.13
C LYS A 16 -41.00 16.90 69.91
N ARG A 17 -39.78 16.35 70.04
CA ARG A 17 -39.32 15.26 70.94
C ARG A 17 -39.99 13.87 70.81
N MET A 18 -39.18 12.88 70.51
CA MET A 18 -38.73 11.76 71.39
C MET A 18 -37.94 10.80 70.48
N ALA A 19 -36.61 10.77 70.58
CA ALA A 19 -35.87 9.74 71.31
C ALA A 19 -36.34 8.33 70.93
N ASP A 20 -35.58 7.64 70.07
CA ASP A 20 -35.20 6.25 70.31
C ASP A 20 -34.01 5.81 69.43
N CYS A 21 -33.11 5.11 70.10
CA CYS A 21 -31.87 4.48 69.66
C CYS A 21 -31.96 3.77 68.30
N PHE A 22 -30.98 3.94 67.42
CA PHE A 22 -30.33 2.81 66.71
C PHE A 22 -28.93 3.20 66.20
N LEU A 23 -27.94 2.54 66.81
CA LEU A 23 -26.64 2.06 66.31
C LEU A 23 -25.80 2.90 65.31
N LEU A 24 -24.56 3.14 65.74
CA LEU A 24 -23.40 3.45 64.90
C LEU A 24 -23.15 2.38 63.81
N ALA A 25 -22.83 2.83 62.60
CA ALA A 25 -21.91 2.13 61.71
C ALA A 25 -21.13 3.15 60.87
N LEU A 26 -19.89 3.44 61.30
CA LEU A 26 -18.84 3.92 60.41
C LEU A 26 -18.57 2.81 59.38
N LEU A 27 -18.70 3.11 58.09
CA LEU A 27 -18.09 2.28 57.05
C LEU A 27 -17.20 3.17 56.19
N MET A 28 -15.90 3.09 56.49
CA MET A 28 -14.82 3.46 55.59
C MET A 28 -14.97 2.63 54.31
N ILE A 29 -15.38 3.26 53.22
CA ILE A 29 -15.35 2.65 51.90
C ILE A 29 -13.92 2.78 51.39
N CYS A 30 -13.11 1.76 51.64
CA CYS A 30 -11.89 1.53 50.87
C CYS A 30 -12.30 1.15 49.44
N ILE A 31 -12.36 2.14 48.54
CA ILE A 31 -12.50 1.87 47.10
C ILE A 31 -11.15 1.36 46.62
N SER A 32 -11.02 0.03 46.57
CA SER A 32 -9.98 -0.66 45.81
C SER A 32 -10.15 -0.31 44.34
N LEU A 33 -9.30 0.57 43.82
CA LEU A 33 -9.13 0.75 42.38
C LEU A 33 -8.49 -0.52 41.82
N PRO A 34 -9.15 -1.28 40.93
CA PRO A 34 -8.42 -2.27 40.15
C PRO A 34 -7.49 -1.50 39.20
N LEU A 35 -6.19 -1.76 39.31
CA LEU A 35 -5.23 -1.49 38.25
C LEU A 35 -5.52 -2.48 37.11
N ASP A 36 -6.56 -2.19 36.33
CA ASP A 36 -6.77 -2.85 35.04
C ASP A 36 -5.74 -2.30 34.06
N ASN A 37 -4.50 -2.78 34.16
CA ASN A 37 -3.60 -2.80 33.01
C ASN A 37 -4.08 -3.89 32.04
N ALA A 38 -5.28 -3.69 31.48
CA ALA A 38 -5.64 -4.33 30.24
C ALA A 38 -4.74 -3.70 29.18
N ALA A 39 -3.59 -4.34 28.91
CA ALA A 39 -2.89 -4.12 27.67
C ALA A 39 -3.93 -4.31 26.56
N GLN A 40 -4.31 -3.21 25.91
CA GLN A 40 -5.18 -3.22 24.75
C GLN A 40 -4.43 -4.04 23.70
N ALA A 41 -4.73 -5.34 23.61
CA ALA A 41 -4.34 -6.14 22.46
C ALA A 41 -5.13 -5.52 21.31
N GLN A 42 -4.50 -4.56 20.60
CA GLN A 42 -5.03 -4.07 19.35
C GLN A 42 -5.28 -5.31 18.50
N ASN A 43 -6.51 -5.48 18.02
CA ASN A 43 -6.79 -6.41 16.94
C ASN A 43 -5.91 -5.97 15.77
N LEU A 44 -4.72 -6.56 15.66
CA LEU A 44 -3.89 -6.39 14.48
C LEU A 44 -4.75 -6.83 13.31
N ASP A 45 -4.90 -5.96 12.31
CA ASP A 45 -5.49 -6.38 11.06
C ASP A 45 -4.73 -7.63 10.59
N GLU A 46 -5.43 -8.65 10.09
CA GLU A 46 -4.82 -9.96 9.80
C GLU A 46 -3.56 -9.84 8.92
N TRP A 47 -3.56 -8.84 8.03
CA TRP A 47 -2.46 -8.56 7.12
C TRP A 47 -1.19 -8.05 7.81
N GLN A 48 -1.28 -7.46 9.01
CA GLN A 48 -0.14 -6.95 9.80
C GLN A 48 0.61 -8.06 10.54
N SER A 49 0.09 -9.29 10.54
CA SER A 49 0.80 -10.42 11.12
C SER A 49 2.13 -10.70 10.37
N PRO A 50 3.26 -10.92 11.06
CA PRO A 50 4.52 -11.31 10.42
C PRO A 50 4.42 -12.54 9.52
N THR A 51 3.58 -13.50 9.90
CA THR A 51 3.36 -14.73 9.11
C THR A 51 2.58 -14.44 7.83
N TYR A 52 1.59 -13.54 7.91
CA TYR A 52 0.84 -13.09 6.74
C TYR A 52 1.76 -12.33 5.79
N ILE A 53 2.47 -11.30 6.28
CA ILE A 53 3.40 -10.48 5.47
C ILE A 53 4.41 -11.37 4.76
N LEU A 54 5.02 -12.33 5.47
CA LEU A 54 5.96 -13.25 4.84
C LEU A 54 5.28 -14.07 3.75
N LYS A 55 4.12 -14.68 4.02
CA LYS A 55 3.41 -15.51 3.06
C LYS A 55 3.05 -14.70 1.81
N ALA A 56 2.49 -13.51 2.00
CA ALA A 56 2.05 -12.62 0.94
C ALA A 56 3.22 -12.05 0.13
N PHE A 57 4.32 -11.65 0.78
CA PHE A 57 5.54 -11.25 0.09
C PHE A 57 6.07 -12.35 -0.84
N ASN A 58 6.04 -13.62 -0.39
CA ASN A 58 6.47 -14.73 -1.26
C ASN A 58 5.52 -14.98 -2.43
N GLU A 59 4.23 -14.69 -2.27
CA GLU A 59 3.26 -14.76 -3.35
C GLU A 59 3.60 -13.72 -4.41
N ILE A 60 3.62 -12.45 -4.00
CA ILE A 60 3.77 -11.31 -4.90
C ILE A 60 5.18 -11.20 -5.49
N ALA A 61 6.24 -11.36 -4.68
CA ALA A 61 7.61 -11.10 -5.11
C ALA A 61 8.32 -12.30 -5.78
N LEU A 62 7.86 -13.54 -5.54
CA LEU A 62 8.55 -14.73 -6.04
C LEU A 62 7.78 -15.49 -7.12
N LYS A 63 6.48 -15.24 -7.30
CA LYS A 63 5.70 -15.85 -8.39
C LYS A 63 5.55 -14.88 -9.56
N ASN A 64 4.72 -15.24 -10.54
CA ASN A 64 4.30 -14.40 -11.64
C ASN A 64 2.94 -14.90 -12.13
N GLU A 65 2.03 -13.97 -12.43
CA GLU A 65 0.64 -14.26 -12.81
C GLU A 65 0.53 -15.09 -14.11
N TYR A 66 1.47 -14.93 -15.06
CA TYR A 66 1.39 -15.58 -16.37
C TYR A 66 2.24 -16.84 -16.52
N ARG A 67 3.20 -17.09 -15.62
CA ARG A 67 4.15 -18.21 -15.78
C ARG A 67 4.73 -18.70 -14.47
N SER A 68 5.12 -19.97 -14.47
CA SER A 68 5.98 -20.53 -13.42
C SER A 68 7.33 -19.81 -13.35
N THR A 69 7.84 -19.61 -12.13
CA THR A 69 9.12 -18.94 -11.88
C THR A 69 10.11 -19.87 -11.17
N ALA A 70 11.39 -19.49 -11.21
CA ALA A 70 12.42 -20.11 -10.37
C ALA A 70 12.40 -19.61 -8.90
N GLN A 71 11.39 -18.82 -8.51
CA GLN A 71 11.23 -18.23 -7.17
C GLN A 71 12.50 -17.53 -6.66
N ARG A 72 13.04 -16.64 -7.51
CA ARG A 72 14.21 -15.80 -7.22
C ARG A 72 13.76 -14.37 -6.97
N ILE A 73 14.49 -13.66 -6.13
CA ILE A 73 14.30 -12.22 -5.92
C ILE A 73 14.62 -11.47 -7.22
N LEU A 74 13.64 -10.71 -7.70
CA LEU A 74 13.76 -9.81 -8.83
C LEU A 74 13.79 -8.39 -8.28
N LYS A 75 14.85 -7.62 -8.53
CA LYS A 75 14.93 -6.20 -8.16
C LYS A 75 15.94 -5.48 -9.01
N TRP A 76 15.82 -4.15 -9.08
CA TRP A 76 16.81 -3.30 -9.71
C TRP A 76 18.08 -3.22 -8.87
N GLN A 77 19.22 -3.06 -9.57
CA GLN A 77 20.52 -2.74 -8.94
C GLN A 77 21.05 -1.40 -9.46
N GLN A 78 20.95 -1.17 -10.77
CA GLN A 78 21.24 0.12 -11.40
C GLN A 78 20.08 1.11 -11.19
N PRO A 79 20.35 2.44 -11.19
CA PRO A 79 19.29 3.44 -11.18
C PRO A 79 18.28 3.24 -12.32
N ILE A 80 17.04 3.62 -12.05
CA ILE A 80 15.96 3.62 -13.04
C ILE A 80 15.90 5.00 -13.69
N TYR A 81 16.07 5.00 -15.01
CA TYR A 81 15.93 6.14 -15.90
C TYR A 81 14.69 5.93 -16.76
N TYR A 82 13.61 6.66 -16.48
CA TYR A 82 12.34 6.47 -17.18
C TYR A 82 12.11 7.49 -18.30
N ARG A 83 11.38 7.09 -19.34
CA ARG A 83 10.98 7.97 -20.44
C ARG A 83 9.62 7.60 -21.01
N PHE A 84 8.80 8.60 -21.30
CA PHE A 84 7.53 8.43 -21.97
C PHE A 84 7.69 8.29 -23.49
N GLN A 85 6.85 7.46 -24.09
CA GLN A 85 6.73 7.29 -25.53
C GLN A 85 5.25 7.30 -25.90
N TYR A 86 4.81 8.29 -26.67
CA TYR A 86 3.44 8.39 -27.13
C TYR A 86 3.29 7.77 -28.52
N HIS A 87 2.26 6.93 -28.67
CA HIS A 87 1.92 6.27 -29.92
C HIS A 87 0.60 6.81 -30.43
N ASP A 88 0.65 7.58 -31.52
CA ASP A 88 -0.54 8.15 -32.17
C ASP A 88 -1.40 8.99 -31.20
N LEU A 89 -0.76 9.67 -30.25
CA LEU A 89 -1.38 10.57 -29.27
C LEU A 89 -0.46 11.77 -29.01
N PRO A 90 -1.03 12.97 -28.74
CA PRO A 90 -0.24 14.08 -28.23
C PRO A 90 0.23 13.78 -26.80
N GLN A 91 1.29 14.47 -26.39
CA GLN A 91 1.78 14.43 -25.02
C GLN A 91 0.68 14.84 -24.02
N ASN A 92 0.63 14.18 -22.86
CA ASN A 92 -0.34 14.44 -21.82
C ASN A 92 0.36 14.69 -20.47
N THR A 93 0.51 15.96 -20.10
CA THR A 93 1.19 16.37 -18.87
C THR A 93 0.50 15.87 -17.61
N MET A 94 -0.82 15.69 -17.60
CA MET A 94 -1.52 15.12 -16.44
C MET A 94 -1.07 13.69 -16.17
N VAL A 95 -1.04 12.84 -17.22
CA VAL A 95 -0.58 11.45 -17.11
C VAL A 95 0.88 11.40 -16.66
N GLU A 96 1.75 12.22 -17.24
CA GLU A 96 3.16 12.30 -16.85
C GLU A 96 3.35 12.73 -15.40
N ASN A 97 2.55 13.68 -14.92
CA ASN A 97 2.58 14.13 -13.54
C ASN A 97 2.15 13.02 -12.57
N LEU A 98 1.11 12.25 -12.89
CA LEU A 98 0.69 11.10 -12.08
C LEU A 98 1.81 10.07 -11.93
N PHE A 99 2.45 9.70 -13.03
CA PHE A 99 3.64 8.84 -13.03
C PHE A 99 4.78 9.45 -12.22
N SER A 100 5.08 10.74 -12.42
CA SER A 100 6.20 11.41 -11.75
C SER A 100 6.01 11.43 -10.22
N ILE A 101 4.81 11.77 -9.76
CA ILE A 101 4.44 11.77 -8.34
C ILE A 101 4.60 10.37 -7.75
N HIS A 102 4.07 9.35 -8.44
CA HIS A 102 4.12 7.98 -7.94
C HIS A 102 5.53 7.38 -7.97
N LEU A 103 6.29 7.55 -9.07
CA LEU A 103 7.68 7.08 -9.17
C LEU A 103 8.59 7.75 -8.15
N LYS A 104 8.36 9.03 -7.82
CA LYS A 104 9.04 9.70 -6.71
C LYS A 104 8.74 9.02 -5.38
N HIS A 105 7.49 8.64 -5.13
CA HIS A 105 7.10 7.93 -3.93
C HIS A 105 7.76 6.54 -3.82
N LEU A 106 7.80 5.79 -4.93
CA LEU A 106 8.54 4.52 -4.99
C LEU A 106 10.03 4.72 -4.67
N ALA A 107 10.65 5.79 -5.18
CA ALA A 107 12.04 6.13 -4.86
C ALA A 107 12.22 6.45 -3.36
N GLU A 108 11.28 7.17 -2.76
CA GLU A 108 11.29 7.52 -1.34
C GLU A 108 11.13 6.30 -0.43
N ILE A 109 10.24 5.36 -0.76
CA ILE A 109 10.04 4.11 0.00
C ILE A 109 11.28 3.22 -0.13
N THR A 110 11.70 2.94 -1.36
CA THR A 110 12.75 1.95 -1.66
C THR A 110 14.16 2.47 -1.46
N LYS A 111 14.33 3.79 -1.35
CA LYS A 111 15.63 4.50 -1.43
C LYS A 111 16.40 4.18 -2.72
N HIS A 112 15.72 3.66 -3.74
CA HIS A 112 16.29 3.39 -5.04
C HIS A 112 16.25 4.65 -5.91
N ASN A 113 17.27 4.89 -6.72
CA ASN A 113 17.29 6.07 -7.58
C ASN A 113 16.37 5.87 -8.79
N ILE A 114 15.31 6.67 -8.86
CA ILE A 114 14.33 6.68 -9.96
C ILE A 114 14.21 8.13 -10.44
N GLN A 115 14.50 8.38 -11.71
CA GLN A 115 14.48 9.73 -12.28
C GLN A 115 14.16 9.71 -13.78
N PRO A 116 13.66 10.83 -14.35
CA PRO A 116 13.55 10.98 -15.79
C PRO A 116 14.90 10.72 -16.47
N SER A 117 14.88 10.14 -17.67
CA SER A 117 16.13 9.72 -18.32
C SER A 117 17.05 10.89 -18.64
N GLY A 118 16.51 12.07 -18.98
CA GLY A 118 17.31 13.23 -19.39
C GLY A 118 18.29 12.84 -20.50
N LYS A 119 19.59 12.95 -20.23
CA LYS A 119 20.68 12.54 -21.15
C LYS A 119 21.07 11.06 -21.03
N HIS A 120 20.63 10.36 -19.98
CA HIS A 120 20.90 8.94 -19.80
C HIS A 120 20.02 8.10 -20.74
N LYS A 121 20.52 6.92 -21.14
CA LYS A 121 19.69 5.92 -21.83
C LYS A 121 18.61 5.42 -20.87
N ALA A 122 17.35 5.53 -21.28
CA ALA A 122 16.23 5.03 -20.49
C ALA A 122 16.27 3.50 -20.41
N ASN A 123 16.09 2.96 -19.21
CA ASN A 123 15.91 1.54 -18.93
C ASN A 123 14.49 1.20 -18.42
N LEU A 124 13.65 2.21 -18.17
CA LEU A 124 12.20 2.07 -18.06
C LEU A 124 11.53 2.89 -19.17
N LEU A 125 10.79 2.24 -20.07
CA LEU A 125 9.99 2.93 -21.08
C LEU A 125 8.51 2.83 -20.73
N ILE A 126 7.83 3.97 -20.75
CA ILE A 126 6.40 4.08 -20.45
C ILE A 126 5.70 4.46 -21.75
N HIS A 127 5.00 3.52 -22.34
CA HIS A 127 4.28 3.68 -23.59
C HIS A 127 2.84 4.12 -23.33
N ILE A 128 2.49 5.29 -23.87
CA ILE A 128 1.14 5.82 -23.84
C ILE A 128 0.54 5.64 -25.23
N THR A 129 -0.57 4.92 -25.32
CA THR A 129 -1.18 4.55 -26.60
C THR A 129 -2.70 4.65 -26.57
N ARG A 130 -3.34 4.53 -27.74
CA ARG A 130 -4.78 4.27 -27.85
C ARG A 130 -5.06 2.78 -27.70
N ASP A 131 -6.23 2.44 -27.17
CA ASP A 131 -6.71 1.07 -27.00
C ASP A 131 -6.63 0.26 -28.31
N ARG A 132 -7.03 0.87 -29.44
CA ARG A 132 -6.94 0.24 -30.77
C ARG A 132 -5.53 -0.23 -31.17
N HIS A 133 -4.49 0.35 -30.58
CA HIS A 133 -3.07 0.04 -30.85
C HIS A 133 -2.42 -0.76 -29.73
N TYR A 134 -3.15 -1.06 -28.65
CA TYR A 134 -2.61 -1.63 -27.42
C TYR A 134 -1.87 -2.95 -27.67
N ASN A 135 -2.52 -3.90 -28.35
CA ASN A 135 -1.92 -5.18 -28.74
C ASN A 135 -0.67 -5.01 -29.61
N GLN A 136 -0.67 -4.04 -30.53
CA GLN A 136 0.47 -3.78 -31.41
C GLN A 136 1.67 -3.27 -30.59
N VAL A 137 1.45 -2.30 -29.70
CA VAL A 137 2.51 -1.73 -28.85
C VAL A 137 3.08 -2.80 -27.91
N ILE A 138 2.22 -3.64 -27.30
CA ILE A 138 2.68 -4.76 -26.47
C ILE A 138 3.61 -5.68 -27.26
N ARG A 139 3.19 -6.13 -28.45
CA ARG A 139 3.98 -7.05 -29.29
C ARG A 139 5.30 -6.46 -29.76
N GLN A 140 5.34 -5.15 -29.99
CA GLN A 140 6.51 -4.48 -30.53
C GLN A 140 7.58 -4.20 -29.46
N PHE A 141 7.17 -3.82 -28.26
CA PHE A 141 8.09 -3.28 -27.25
C PHE A 141 8.28 -4.18 -26.03
N THR A 142 7.32 -5.03 -25.71
CA THR A 142 7.43 -5.96 -24.58
C THR A 142 7.98 -7.31 -25.02
N SER A 143 8.36 -8.14 -24.06
CA SER A 143 8.73 -9.54 -24.30
C SER A 143 7.62 -10.52 -23.89
N SER A 144 6.38 -10.05 -23.84
CA SER A 144 5.25 -10.90 -23.47
C SER A 144 4.95 -11.91 -24.58
N ASN A 145 4.91 -13.19 -24.21
CA ASN A 145 4.43 -14.28 -25.07
C ASN A 145 3.02 -14.74 -24.67
N VAL A 146 2.36 -14.02 -23.78
CA VAL A 146 1.01 -14.35 -23.30
C VAL A 146 0.04 -14.08 -24.43
N SER A 147 -0.72 -15.12 -24.81
CA SER A 147 -1.74 -14.99 -25.85
C SER A 147 -2.84 -14.05 -25.38
N ASN A 148 -3.40 -13.23 -26.27
CA ASN A 148 -4.53 -12.33 -26.00
C ASN A 148 -4.36 -11.36 -24.82
N ILE A 149 -3.14 -11.10 -24.35
CA ILE A 149 -2.91 -10.23 -23.18
C ILE A 149 -3.60 -8.86 -23.28
N ALA A 150 -3.61 -8.25 -24.46
CA ALA A 150 -4.29 -6.97 -24.68
C ALA A 150 -5.82 -7.01 -24.50
N ARG A 151 -6.45 -8.19 -24.56
CA ARG A 151 -7.87 -8.40 -24.29
C ARG A 151 -8.15 -8.76 -22.83
N GLU A 152 -7.16 -9.33 -22.15
CA GLU A 152 -7.28 -9.91 -20.82
C GLU A 152 -6.75 -8.96 -19.74
N SER A 153 -5.93 -7.95 -20.11
CA SER A 153 -5.40 -6.95 -19.20
C SER A 153 -5.86 -5.53 -19.56
N HIS A 154 -5.91 -4.65 -18.55
CA HIS A 154 -6.23 -3.22 -18.74
C HIS A 154 -4.99 -2.38 -19.06
N CYS A 155 -3.86 -2.78 -18.49
CA CYS A 155 -2.53 -2.22 -18.69
C CYS A 155 -1.52 -3.38 -18.73
N MET A 156 -0.28 -3.08 -19.09
CA MET A 156 0.76 -4.11 -19.16
C MET A 156 2.11 -3.61 -18.66
N GLY A 157 2.67 -4.31 -17.69
CA GLY A 157 4.03 -4.20 -17.22
C GLY A 157 4.86 -5.42 -17.59
N SER A 158 6.11 -5.19 -18.01
CA SER A 158 7.05 -6.27 -18.22
C SER A 158 8.47 -5.82 -17.97
N PHE A 159 9.35 -6.77 -17.66
CA PHE A 159 10.77 -6.49 -17.54
C PHE A 159 11.62 -7.66 -18.00
N LYS A 160 12.87 -7.34 -18.30
CA LYS A 160 13.95 -8.27 -18.60
C LYS A 160 14.95 -8.25 -17.46
N THR A 161 15.60 -9.38 -17.27
CA THR A 161 16.71 -9.50 -16.34
C THR A 161 18.02 -9.76 -17.06
N HIS A 162 19.11 -9.26 -16.48
CA HIS A 162 20.47 -9.56 -16.88
C HIS A 162 21.27 -9.84 -15.61
N SER A 163 21.99 -10.97 -15.58
CA SER A 163 22.76 -11.39 -14.40
C SER A 163 21.93 -11.36 -13.11
N ASP A 164 20.74 -11.97 -13.14
CA ASP A 164 19.77 -12.07 -12.03
C ASP A 164 19.13 -10.74 -11.55
N ALA A 165 19.49 -9.58 -12.10
CA ALA A 165 18.91 -8.28 -11.75
C ALA A 165 18.01 -7.74 -12.87
N ILE A 166 17.03 -6.91 -12.51
CA ILE A 166 16.21 -6.21 -13.51
C ILE A 166 17.09 -5.22 -14.28
N SER A 167 17.07 -5.32 -15.61
CA SER A 167 17.91 -4.51 -16.50
C SER A 167 17.11 -3.55 -17.36
N GLU A 168 15.91 -3.93 -17.77
CA GLU A 168 15.01 -3.12 -18.60
C GLU A 168 13.56 -3.41 -18.24
N ALA A 169 12.70 -2.41 -18.27
CA ALA A 169 11.26 -2.56 -18.08
C ALA A 169 10.45 -1.73 -19.08
N GLN A 170 9.24 -2.18 -19.34
CA GLN A 170 8.29 -1.60 -20.27
C GLN A 170 6.92 -1.56 -19.58
N ILE A 171 6.26 -0.41 -19.63
CA ILE A 171 4.88 -0.24 -19.18
C ILE A 171 4.06 0.25 -20.38
N VAL A 172 2.86 -0.28 -20.61
CA VAL A 172 1.98 0.11 -21.73
C VAL A 172 0.59 0.46 -21.20
N LEU A 173 0.14 1.69 -21.43
CA LEU A 173 -1.18 2.18 -21.03
C LEU A 173 -2.03 2.59 -22.25
N PRO A 174 -3.16 1.91 -22.50
CA PRO A 174 -4.18 2.37 -23.45
C PRO A 174 -5.06 3.45 -22.80
N VAL A 175 -4.61 4.70 -22.84
CA VAL A 175 -5.15 5.76 -21.95
C VAL A 175 -6.62 6.08 -22.18
N ASP A 176 -7.12 6.03 -23.42
CA ASP A 176 -8.55 6.26 -23.73
C ASP A 176 -9.46 5.20 -23.08
N HIS A 177 -9.08 3.93 -23.14
CA HIS A 177 -9.76 2.84 -22.41
C HIS A 177 -9.70 3.05 -20.90
N LEU A 178 -8.51 3.34 -20.35
CA LEU A 178 -8.33 3.52 -18.91
C LEU A 178 -9.14 4.70 -18.35
N PHE A 179 -9.19 5.83 -19.07
CA PHE A 179 -10.03 6.97 -18.70
C PHE A 179 -11.52 6.59 -18.71
N SER A 180 -11.99 5.86 -19.74
CA SER A 180 -13.40 5.48 -19.83
C SER A 180 -13.87 4.57 -18.69
N LYS A 181 -12.94 3.84 -18.07
CA LYS A 181 -13.20 2.90 -16.97
C LYS A 181 -12.81 3.42 -15.58
N GLY A 182 -12.19 4.60 -15.49
CA GLY A 182 -11.66 5.12 -14.23
C GLY A 182 -10.47 4.34 -13.67
N LEU A 183 -9.70 3.66 -14.52
CA LEU A 183 -8.61 2.76 -14.11
C LEU A 183 -7.22 3.36 -14.26
N LEU A 184 -7.12 4.63 -14.67
CA LEU A 184 -5.84 5.24 -14.99
C LEU A 184 -4.90 5.25 -13.78
N VAL A 185 -5.39 5.64 -12.60
CA VAL A 185 -4.56 5.74 -11.39
C VAL A 185 -4.10 4.36 -10.94
N SER A 186 -5.03 3.40 -10.81
CA SER A 186 -4.70 2.04 -10.37
C SER A 186 -3.67 1.40 -11.30
N CYS A 187 -3.86 1.47 -12.63
CA CYS A 187 -2.89 0.95 -13.60
C CYS A 187 -1.52 1.63 -13.51
N ILE A 188 -1.44 2.93 -13.21
CA ILE A 188 -0.14 3.60 -13.02
C ILE A 188 0.55 3.03 -11.77
N VAL A 189 -0.17 2.94 -10.65
CA VAL A 189 0.36 2.49 -9.36
C VAL A 189 0.78 1.03 -9.43
N GLU A 190 -0.09 0.17 -9.94
CA GLU A 190 0.13 -1.27 -10.08
C GLU A 190 1.35 -1.55 -10.95
N GLU A 191 1.36 -1.08 -12.19
CA GLU A 191 2.39 -1.46 -13.16
C GLU A 191 3.77 -0.94 -12.78
N THR A 192 3.83 0.28 -12.23
CA THR A 192 5.11 0.82 -11.74
C THR A 192 5.60 0.09 -10.50
N THR A 193 4.71 -0.37 -9.63
CA THR A 193 5.04 -1.18 -8.45
C THR A 193 5.50 -2.58 -8.87
N GLN A 194 4.81 -3.22 -9.81
CA GLN A 194 5.18 -4.54 -10.30
C GLN A 194 6.57 -4.55 -10.95
N VAL A 195 6.89 -3.54 -11.79
CA VAL A 195 8.23 -3.46 -12.41
C VAL A 195 9.34 -3.14 -11.41
N MET A 196 9.05 -2.80 -10.15
CA MET A 196 10.07 -2.74 -9.09
C MET A 196 10.55 -4.13 -8.66
N GLY A 197 9.86 -5.20 -9.06
CA GLY A 197 10.18 -6.58 -8.74
C GLY A 197 9.09 -7.33 -7.96
N LEU A 198 7.83 -6.92 -8.12
CA LEU A 198 6.64 -7.49 -7.48
C LEU A 198 5.65 -8.00 -8.54
N PRO A 199 6.02 -8.97 -9.40
CA PRO A 199 5.40 -9.19 -10.70
C PRO A 199 4.19 -10.13 -10.70
N ASN A 200 3.49 -10.28 -9.59
CA ASN A 200 2.43 -11.28 -9.46
C ASN A 200 1.24 -10.68 -8.76
N ASP A 201 0.06 -10.88 -9.33
CA ASP A 201 -1.22 -10.56 -8.70
C ASP A 201 -1.83 -11.76 -7.99
N SER A 202 -2.69 -11.47 -7.01
CA SER A 202 -3.27 -12.50 -6.15
C SER A 202 -4.60 -12.10 -5.52
N ASP A 203 -5.62 -12.92 -5.75
CA ASP A 203 -6.95 -12.78 -5.13
C ASP A 203 -6.94 -12.72 -3.60
N TRP A 204 -6.01 -13.40 -2.93
CA TRP A 204 -6.03 -13.55 -1.47
C TRP A 204 -5.12 -12.55 -0.72
N VAL A 205 -4.18 -11.92 -1.42
CA VAL A 205 -3.27 -10.95 -0.79
C VAL A 205 -4.00 -9.61 -0.66
N ASN A 206 -4.47 -9.29 0.54
CA ASN A 206 -5.34 -8.15 0.80
C ASN A 206 -4.95 -7.51 2.16
N PRO A 207 -4.83 -6.18 2.24
CA PRO A 207 -4.95 -5.19 1.16
C PRO A 207 -3.68 -5.16 0.30
N SER A 208 -3.80 -5.05 -1.03
CA SER A 208 -2.67 -4.82 -1.94
C SER A 208 -3.17 -4.25 -3.27
N ILE A 209 -2.36 -3.41 -3.92
CA ILE A 209 -2.60 -3.00 -5.31
C ILE A 209 -2.54 -4.19 -6.29
N ALA A 210 -1.85 -5.27 -5.91
CA ALA A 210 -1.71 -6.49 -6.69
C ALA A 210 -2.82 -7.53 -6.35
N ASN A 211 -4.01 -7.07 -5.98
CA ASN A 211 -5.16 -7.93 -5.68
C ASN A 211 -6.22 -7.81 -6.77
N ASP A 212 -6.42 -8.88 -7.54
CA ASP A 212 -7.34 -8.89 -8.70
C ASP A 212 -8.83 -8.73 -8.34
N VAL A 213 -9.20 -8.99 -7.09
CA VAL A 213 -10.60 -9.04 -6.65
C VAL A 213 -11.02 -7.75 -5.94
N SER A 214 -10.06 -7.02 -5.39
CA SER A 214 -10.29 -5.84 -4.55
C SER A 214 -10.15 -4.57 -5.37
N LYS A 215 -10.99 -3.56 -5.09
CA LYS A 215 -10.93 -2.25 -5.75
C LYS A 215 -9.92 -1.34 -5.04
N ILE A 216 -8.65 -1.72 -5.08
CA ILE A 216 -7.56 -0.93 -4.52
C ILE A 216 -6.94 -0.11 -5.64
N GLU A 217 -6.88 1.21 -5.49
CA GLU A 217 -6.39 2.12 -6.53
C GLU A 217 -4.98 2.67 -6.24
N LEU A 218 -4.55 2.59 -4.98
CA LEU A 218 -3.32 3.20 -4.48
C LEU A 218 -2.50 2.18 -3.68
N LEU A 219 -1.25 2.51 -3.36
CA LEU A 219 -0.43 1.65 -2.50
C LEU A 219 -1.07 1.49 -1.13
N THR A 220 -1.01 0.29 -0.60
CA THR A 220 -1.47 -0.03 0.75
C THR A 220 -0.28 -0.10 1.72
N GLY A 221 -0.55 -0.18 3.02
CA GLY A 221 0.47 -0.46 4.02
C GLY A 221 1.23 -1.76 3.74
N LEU A 222 0.56 -2.78 3.18
CA LEU A 222 1.19 -4.04 2.83
C LEU A 222 2.15 -3.87 1.63
N ASP A 223 1.76 -3.11 0.60
CA ASP A 223 2.62 -2.83 -0.55
C ASP A 223 3.87 -2.04 -0.14
N TYR A 224 3.71 -1.08 0.78
CA TYR A 224 4.82 -0.35 1.39
C TYR A 224 5.82 -1.30 2.07
N LEU A 225 5.32 -2.29 2.81
CA LEU A 225 6.17 -3.30 3.44
C LEU A 225 6.86 -4.19 2.40
N PHE A 226 6.17 -4.59 1.33
CA PHE A 226 6.79 -5.37 0.26
C PHE A 226 7.94 -4.63 -0.41
N LEU A 227 7.74 -3.36 -0.77
CA LEU A 227 8.78 -2.51 -1.35
C LEU A 227 9.95 -2.31 -0.38
N THR A 228 9.66 -2.06 0.90
CA THR A 228 10.67 -1.89 1.96
C THR A 228 11.52 -3.15 2.13
N ILE A 229 10.88 -4.33 2.24
CA ILE A 229 11.55 -5.62 2.38
C ILE A 229 12.37 -5.94 1.13
N LEU A 230 11.78 -5.79 -0.06
CA LEU A 230 12.44 -6.11 -1.33
C LEU A 230 13.70 -5.27 -1.52
N TYR A 231 13.66 -3.99 -1.12
CA TYR A 231 14.78 -3.06 -1.28
C TYR A 231 15.73 -2.97 -0.09
N ASP A 232 15.49 -3.73 1.00
CA ASP A 232 16.46 -3.88 2.08
C ASP A 232 17.84 -4.30 1.54
N ARG A 233 18.90 -3.73 2.13
CA ARG A 233 20.28 -3.92 1.66
C ARG A 233 20.74 -5.38 1.75
N GLN A 234 20.17 -6.17 2.66
CA GLN A 234 20.48 -7.59 2.82
C GLN A 234 19.86 -8.44 1.71
N ILE A 235 18.78 -7.98 1.08
CA ILE A 235 18.12 -8.67 -0.03
C ILE A 235 18.82 -8.33 -1.35
N LYS A 236 19.37 -9.36 -2.00
CA LYS A 236 20.09 -9.26 -3.27
C LYS A 236 19.29 -9.88 -4.40
N ALA A 237 19.38 -9.26 -5.58
CA ALA A 237 18.84 -9.82 -6.81
C ALA A 237 19.38 -11.24 -7.04
N GLY A 238 18.52 -12.15 -7.51
CA GLY A 238 18.85 -13.56 -7.71
C GLY A 238 18.87 -14.43 -6.46
N MET A 239 18.66 -13.90 -5.26
CA MET A 239 18.54 -14.78 -4.09
C MET A 239 17.38 -15.76 -4.30
N SER A 240 17.65 -17.06 -4.15
CA SER A 240 16.60 -18.07 -4.15
C SER A 240 15.76 -17.96 -2.90
N ARG A 241 14.51 -18.43 -2.95
CA ARG A 241 13.62 -18.52 -1.78
C ARG A 241 14.32 -19.10 -0.54
N LYS A 242 15.05 -20.20 -0.68
CA LYS A 242 15.78 -20.83 0.45
C LYS A 242 16.79 -19.87 1.10
N ARG A 243 17.48 -19.05 0.31
CA ARG A 243 18.49 -18.08 0.81
C ARG A 243 17.83 -16.81 1.36
N SER A 244 16.80 -16.29 0.70
CA SER A 244 16.16 -15.03 1.10
C SER A 244 15.25 -15.18 2.33
N GLN A 245 14.60 -16.32 2.51
CA GLN A 245 13.63 -16.56 3.60
C GLN A 245 14.10 -16.19 5.02
N PRO A 246 15.25 -16.69 5.52
CA PRO A 246 15.71 -16.31 6.86
C PRO A 246 16.00 -14.80 6.97
N ILE A 247 16.47 -14.16 5.89
CA ILE A 247 16.74 -12.72 5.84
C ILE A 247 15.43 -11.93 5.89
N ILE A 248 14.44 -12.31 5.09
CA ILE A 248 13.12 -11.66 5.05
C ILE A 248 12.44 -11.75 6.43
N LYS A 249 12.51 -12.93 7.09
CA LYS A 249 11.98 -13.09 8.45
C LYS A 249 12.64 -12.14 9.44
N ALA A 250 13.97 -12.01 9.38
CA ALA A 250 14.69 -11.09 10.26
C ALA A 250 14.30 -9.63 10.00
N ILE A 251 14.16 -9.23 8.73
CA ILE A 251 13.68 -7.90 8.34
C ILE A 251 12.28 -7.65 8.88
N ILE A 252 11.33 -8.57 8.70
CA ILE A 252 9.95 -8.43 9.21
C ILE A 252 9.95 -8.27 10.73
N THR A 253 10.71 -9.09 11.47
CA THR A 253 10.85 -8.94 12.93
C THR A 253 11.39 -7.57 13.31
N GLN A 254 12.39 -7.07 12.60
CA GLN A 254 12.94 -5.73 12.84
C GLN A 254 11.90 -4.63 12.56
N LEU A 255 11.17 -4.70 11.44
CA LEU A 255 10.12 -3.75 11.11
C LEU A 255 9.00 -3.76 12.16
N GLN A 256 8.67 -4.93 12.71
CA GLN A 256 7.71 -5.04 13.81
C GLN A 256 8.22 -4.35 15.08
N GLN A 257 9.45 -4.64 15.49
CA GLN A 257 10.06 -4.02 16.68
C GLN A 257 10.18 -2.50 16.57
N GLN A 258 10.33 -1.98 15.35
CA GLN A 258 10.37 -0.55 15.06
C GLN A 258 8.98 0.10 14.96
N GLY A 259 7.89 -0.68 15.12
CA GLY A 259 6.52 -0.19 14.95
C GLY A 259 6.17 0.20 13.50
N ILE A 260 7.00 -0.18 12.52
CA ILE A 260 6.78 0.19 11.12
C ILE A 260 5.59 -0.57 10.54
N ILE A 261 5.40 -1.84 10.91
CA ILE A 261 4.27 -2.65 10.44
C ILE A 261 2.94 -2.02 10.88
N ASP A 262 2.85 -1.65 12.15
CA ASP A 262 1.64 -1.06 12.74
C ASP A 262 1.31 0.30 12.09
N ASN A 263 2.34 1.04 11.69
CA ASN A 263 2.21 2.36 11.06
C ASN A 263 2.28 2.33 9.52
N ALA A 264 2.35 1.16 8.87
CA ALA A 264 2.69 1.08 7.45
C ALA A 264 1.68 1.81 6.55
N GLN A 265 0.39 1.69 6.85
CA GLN A 265 -0.66 2.42 6.12
C GLN A 265 -0.49 3.94 6.29
N HIS A 266 -0.25 4.40 7.52
CA HIS A 266 0.00 5.82 7.76
C HIS A 266 1.28 6.32 7.06
N LEU A 267 2.33 5.50 6.99
CA LEU A 267 3.59 5.87 6.36
C LEU A 267 3.47 6.00 4.84
N VAL A 268 2.78 5.07 4.17
CA VAL A 268 2.56 5.15 2.73
C VAL A 268 1.66 6.34 2.36
N ASN A 269 0.76 6.74 3.25
CA ASN A 269 -0.15 7.86 3.01
C ASN A 269 0.50 9.26 3.12
N LYS A 270 1.76 9.34 3.57
CA LYS A 270 2.50 10.61 3.65
C LYS A 270 3.04 11.11 2.32
N GLY A 271 3.03 10.28 1.27
CA GLY A 271 3.70 10.57 0.01
C GLY A 271 2.93 10.13 -1.22
N GLY A 272 3.48 10.46 -2.38
CA GLY A 272 2.94 10.04 -3.67
C GLY A 272 1.49 10.45 -3.91
N LEU A 273 0.77 9.63 -4.67
CA LEU A 273 -0.65 9.83 -4.97
C LEU A 273 -1.55 9.59 -3.74
N ASN A 274 -1.11 8.74 -2.80
CA ASN A 274 -1.80 8.51 -1.54
C ASN A 274 -2.05 9.80 -0.75
N ALA A 275 -1.10 10.74 -0.76
CA ALA A 275 -1.25 12.01 -0.05
C ALA A 275 -2.29 12.97 -0.67
N TYR A 276 -2.77 12.72 -1.90
CA TYR A 276 -3.67 13.63 -2.63
C TYR A 276 -5.06 13.05 -2.90
N LEU A 277 -5.22 11.73 -2.82
CA LEU A 277 -6.41 11.03 -3.28
C LEU A 277 -7.12 10.22 -2.18
N GLU A 278 -6.64 10.30 -0.93
CA GLU A 278 -7.34 9.76 0.25
C GLU A 278 -8.36 10.72 0.85
#